data_AF-A0A7J6RL15-F1
#
_entry.id   AF-A0A7J6RL15-F1
#
_cell.length_a   1.000
_cell.length_b   1.000
_cell.length_c   1.000
_cell.angle_alpha   90.00
_cell.angle_beta   90.00
_cell.angle_gamma   90.00
#
_symmetry.space_group_name_H-M   'P 1'
#
loop_
_entity.id
_entity.type
_entity.pdbx_description
1 polymer ?
#
loop_
_entity_poly.entity_id
_entity_poly.type
_entity_poly.pdbx_seq_one_letter_code
_entity_poly.pdbx_strand_id
1 'polypeptide(L)'
;MYRAANSTSEEKVERIKRKLGNENRLKQSGMSIMNDRRVFRGSNYSRVAAQKGGIMIDPAQVQMEREVQRRKLKRANQARGVSGEEDRRGTPEPVANRRHMDIQTDEYYEKLTEIVREHDAETQTPFAYERPPSPLFIPAKSGSDAGTQILDGELFDFDREVIPVLEVVVGRTIERALMEVLEEEELKAIQKRQAEFAALRHAELLEAQRMEGVEKRRSDERERRKAQEQMRLRVEGVVRRKVLSRQLAKQLVAELEADAFKRLQELGKFDNPHLIEVETKVFPQLLGLVAEEVALRDACASATAKLIERACTNRMKKLAESRDKSFARKAVVESIMAAAEKESKVISNIEQLEAARMSEERERMKSWEAYEDPPTPPSEPVEESNGEAAAAADGSSAEAPDEAG
;
A
#
# COMPACT_ATOMS: atom_id res chain seq x y z
N MET A 1 36.11 11.96 37.33
CA MET A 1 35.33 12.93 36.51
C MET A 1 36.16 13.34 35.29
N TYR A 2 36.01 12.65 34.16
CA TYR A 2 36.49 13.14 32.87
C TYR A 2 35.31 13.05 31.89
N ARG A 3 34.81 14.21 31.45
CA ARG A 3 33.66 14.34 30.56
C ARG A 3 34.19 14.35 29.13
N ALA A 4 34.06 13.23 28.42
CA ALA A 4 34.38 13.14 27.00
C ALA A 4 33.34 13.94 26.20
N ALA A 5 33.81 14.98 25.51
CA ALA A 5 32.98 15.79 24.62
C ALA A 5 32.79 15.04 23.29
N ASN A 6 31.63 14.41 23.14
CA ASN A 6 31.18 13.87 21.85
C ASN A 6 30.77 15.04 20.95
N SER A 7 31.72 15.53 20.14
CA SER A 7 31.42 16.48 19.07
C SER A 7 30.49 15.83 18.04
N THR A 8 29.31 16.41 17.87
CA THR A 8 28.29 15.96 16.91
C THR A 8 28.78 16.18 15.48
N SER A 9 28.27 15.38 14.54
CA SER A 9 28.60 15.48 13.10
C SER A 9 28.37 16.90 12.54
N GLU A 10 27.46 17.66 13.15
CA GLU A 10 27.15 19.05 12.80
C GLU A 10 28.29 20.02 13.12
N GLU A 11 28.95 19.87 14.28
CA GLU A 11 30.11 20.68 14.65
C GLU A 11 31.32 20.44 13.73
N LYS A 12 31.47 19.20 13.22
CA LYS A 12 32.51 18.87 12.24
C LYS A 12 32.23 19.54 10.89
N VAL A 13 30.97 19.56 10.45
CA VAL A 13 30.55 20.21 9.20
C VAL A 13 30.69 21.73 9.30
N GLU A 14 30.35 22.34 10.44
CA GLU A 14 30.58 23.78 10.67
C GLU A 14 32.07 24.15 10.67
N ARG A 15 32.92 23.31 11.27
CA ARG A 15 34.37 23.54 11.30
C ARG A 15 34.98 23.44 9.89
N ILE A 16 34.42 22.59 9.01
CA ILE A 16 34.80 22.49 7.60
C ILE A 16 34.31 23.71 6.81
N LYS A 17 33.06 24.17 7.03
CA LYS A 17 32.54 25.40 6.40
C LYS A 17 33.34 26.65 6.79
N ARG A 18 33.78 26.77 8.05
CA ARG A 18 34.66 27.88 8.49
C ARG A 18 36.06 27.81 7.87
N LYS A 19 36.61 26.62 7.64
CA LYS A 19 37.89 26.46 6.94
C LYS A 19 37.80 26.85 5.46
N LEU A 20 36.75 26.40 4.76
CA LEU A 20 36.50 26.76 3.35
C LEU A 20 36.15 28.26 3.17
N GLY A 21 35.46 28.86 4.14
CA GLY A 21 35.15 30.30 4.13
C GLY A 21 36.39 31.20 4.33
N ASN A 22 37.40 30.73 5.07
CA ASN A 22 38.64 31.46 5.30
C ASN A 22 39.64 31.34 4.13
N GLU A 23 39.64 30.23 3.40
CA GLU A 23 40.50 30.07 2.20
C GLU A 23 40.11 31.02 1.06
N ASN A 24 38.81 31.34 0.92
CA ASN A 24 38.33 32.33 -0.04
C ASN A 24 38.53 33.78 0.40
N ARG A 25 38.75 34.04 1.70
CA ARG A 25 39.01 35.39 2.23
C ARG A 25 40.48 35.81 2.20
N LEU A 26 41.41 34.86 2.13
CA LEU A 26 42.84 35.15 2.01
C LEU A 26 43.29 35.44 0.56
N LYS A 27 42.41 35.31 -0.44
CA LYS A 27 42.74 35.55 -1.87
C LYS A 27 42.44 36.94 -2.41
N GLN A 28 42.01 37.89 -1.57
CA GLN A 28 41.84 39.28 -1.98
C GLN A 28 42.32 40.23 -0.88
N SER A 29 43.63 40.25 -0.64
CA SER A 29 44.30 41.45 -0.17
C SER A 29 45.11 41.98 -1.35
N GLY A 30 44.77 43.20 -1.80
CA GLY A 30 45.16 43.74 -3.08
C GLY A 30 46.68 43.78 -3.30
N MET A 31 47.17 42.88 -4.14
CA MET A 31 48.36 43.17 -4.93
C MET A 31 47.94 44.20 -5.98
N SER A 32 48.09 45.48 -5.63
CA SER A 32 48.04 46.55 -6.63
C SER A 32 49.04 46.23 -7.72
N ILE A 33 48.64 46.35 -8.98
CA ILE A 33 49.51 46.14 -10.16
C ILE A 33 50.74 47.09 -10.15
N MET A 34 50.67 48.14 -9.32
CA MET A 34 51.77 49.05 -8.98
C MET A 34 52.80 48.48 -7.99
N ASN A 35 52.57 47.33 -7.37
CA ASN A 35 53.52 46.65 -6.48
C ASN A 35 53.93 45.25 -6.98
N ASP A 36 53.48 44.85 -8.17
CA ASP A 36 53.88 43.58 -8.78
C ASP A 36 55.31 43.67 -9.35
N ARG A 37 56.18 42.76 -8.91
CA ARG A 37 57.59 42.64 -9.33
C ARG A 37 57.77 42.24 -10.79
N ARG A 38 56.72 41.70 -11.43
CA ARG A 38 56.75 41.31 -12.85
C ARG A 38 56.48 42.47 -13.80
N VAL A 39 55.92 43.56 -13.29
CA VAL A 39 55.56 44.74 -14.09
C VAL A 39 56.73 45.72 -14.08
N PHE A 40 57.45 45.79 -15.19
CA PHE A 40 58.60 46.66 -15.36
C PHE A 40 58.15 48.10 -15.60
N ARG A 41 58.67 49.05 -14.81
CA ARG A 41 58.32 50.48 -14.92
C ARG A 41 59.57 51.28 -15.24
N GLY A 42 59.62 51.86 -16.44
CA GLY A 42 60.75 52.65 -16.94
C GLY A 42 61.15 52.25 -18.37
N SER A 43 61.94 53.12 -19.02
CA SER A 43 62.45 52.91 -20.37
C SER A 43 63.51 51.79 -20.42
N ASN A 44 63.38 50.87 -21.37
CA ASN A 44 64.13 49.60 -21.45
C ASN A 44 65.57 49.71 -21.99
N TYR A 45 66.11 50.91 -22.21
CA TYR A 45 67.42 51.08 -22.85
C TYR A 45 68.63 51.14 -21.92
N SER A 46 68.44 51.30 -20.60
CA SER A 46 69.57 51.59 -19.69
C SER A 46 70.03 50.40 -18.82
N ARG A 47 69.44 49.20 -18.97
CA ARG A 47 69.66 48.08 -18.03
C ARG A 47 70.50 46.92 -18.53
N VAL A 48 71.23 47.09 -19.64
CA VAL A 48 72.24 46.10 -20.06
C VAL A 48 73.54 46.21 -19.24
N ALA A 49 73.78 47.34 -18.56
CA ALA A 49 75.06 47.57 -17.87
C ALA A 49 75.07 47.28 -16.36
N ALA A 50 73.92 47.02 -15.72
CA ALA A 50 73.87 46.98 -14.25
C ALA A 50 72.90 45.92 -13.70
N GLN A 51 73.17 44.64 -13.97
CA GLN A 51 72.67 43.53 -13.16
C GLN A 51 73.45 42.22 -13.40
N LYS A 52 74.69 42.19 -12.90
CA LYS A 52 75.28 40.96 -12.35
C LYS A 52 75.49 41.20 -10.86
N GLY A 53 74.43 40.94 -10.08
CA GLY A 53 74.49 40.94 -8.62
C GLY A 53 74.39 39.51 -8.12
N GLY A 54 75.53 38.98 -7.66
CA GLY A 54 75.59 37.80 -6.79
C GLY A 54 75.79 36.46 -7.50
N ILE A 55 77.05 36.09 -7.73
CA ILE A 55 77.69 34.77 -7.48
C ILE A 55 79.04 34.78 -8.22
N MET A 56 80.12 34.63 -7.44
CA MET A 56 81.53 34.40 -7.80
C MET A 56 82.21 35.39 -8.76
N ILE A 57 83.02 36.27 -8.19
CA ILE A 57 84.09 36.95 -8.92
C ILE A 57 85.17 35.90 -9.18
N ASP A 58 85.33 35.48 -10.43
CA ASP A 58 86.38 34.55 -10.83
C ASP A 58 87.77 35.14 -10.52
N PRO A 59 88.65 34.43 -9.78
CA PRO A 59 89.99 34.92 -9.47
C PRO A 59 90.86 35.14 -10.72
N ALA A 60 90.46 34.60 -11.87
CA ALA A 60 91.13 34.78 -13.16
C ALA A 60 90.93 36.18 -13.76
N GLN A 61 89.78 36.82 -13.56
CA GLN A 61 89.49 38.13 -14.19
C GLN A 61 90.23 39.28 -13.48
N VAL A 62 90.39 39.20 -12.15
CA VAL A 62 91.19 40.16 -11.35
C VAL A 62 92.69 40.01 -11.61
N GLN A 63 93.17 38.80 -11.93
CA GLN A 63 94.55 38.56 -12.32
C GLN A 63 94.85 39.09 -13.74
N MET A 64 93.92 38.92 -14.68
CA MET A 64 94.04 39.41 -16.04
C MET A 64 94.06 40.95 -16.10
N GLU A 65 93.23 41.65 -15.32
CA GLU A 65 93.28 43.12 -15.24
C GLU A 65 94.59 43.65 -14.62
N ARG A 66 95.10 43.00 -13.56
CA ARG A 66 96.40 43.36 -12.96
C ARG A 66 97.56 43.10 -13.92
N GLU A 67 97.48 42.06 -14.75
CA GLU A 67 98.50 41.74 -15.75
C GLU A 67 98.47 42.70 -16.96
N VAL A 68 97.27 43.14 -17.38
CA VAL A 68 97.09 44.15 -18.42
C VAL A 68 97.61 45.53 -17.95
N GLN A 69 97.36 45.91 -16.70
CA GLN A 69 97.93 47.14 -16.12
C GLN A 69 99.46 47.06 -16.00
N ARG A 70 100.02 45.90 -15.62
CA ARG A 70 101.48 45.66 -15.58
C ARG A 70 102.11 45.68 -16.98
N ARG A 71 101.42 45.19 -18.01
CA ARG A 71 101.87 45.27 -19.42
C ARG A 71 101.84 46.71 -19.97
N LYS A 72 100.84 47.51 -19.61
CA LYS A 72 100.79 48.94 -19.99
C LYS A 72 101.97 49.73 -19.39
N LEU A 73 102.31 49.50 -18.12
CA LEU A 73 103.46 50.16 -17.47
C LEU A 73 104.81 49.74 -18.09
N LYS A 74 104.96 48.47 -18.48
CA LYS A 74 106.17 47.98 -19.18
C LYS A 74 106.32 48.54 -20.61
N ARG A 75 105.21 48.74 -21.34
CA ARG A 75 105.21 49.39 -22.68
C ARG A 75 105.58 50.87 -22.60
N ALA A 76 105.15 51.57 -21.55
CA ALA A 76 105.50 52.98 -21.34
C ALA A 76 106.99 53.20 -21.02
N ASN A 77 107.64 52.24 -20.32
CA ASN A 77 109.07 52.30 -20.02
C ASN A 77 109.97 51.82 -21.18
N GLN A 78 109.49 50.97 -22.08
CA GLN A 78 110.21 50.62 -23.32
C GLN A 78 110.18 51.73 -24.37
N ALA A 79 109.10 52.53 -24.42
CA ALA A 79 108.98 53.65 -25.36
C ALA A 79 109.81 54.91 -24.98
N ARG A 80 110.43 54.93 -23.79
CA ARG A 80 111.35 56.01 -23.35
C ARG A 80 112.83 55.63 -23.35
N GLY A 81 113.17 54.41 -23.78
CA GLY A 81 114.54 53.90 -23.80
C GLY A 81 115.17 53.74 -25.20
N VAL A 82 114.46 54.14 -26.26
CA VAL A 82 114.92 54.00 -27.66
C VAL A 82 114.66 55.31 -28.42
N SER A 83 115.12 56.42 -27.84
CA SER A 83 115.24 57.70 -28.51
C SER A 83 116.71 58.09 -28.44
N GLY A 84 117.49 57.63 -29.43
CA GLY A 84 118.93 57.89 -29.43
C GLY A 84 119.73 57.51 -30.67
N GLU A 85 119.45 56.41 -31.40
CA GLU A 85 120.50 55.86 -32.30
C GLU A 85 120.08 55.28 -33.67
N GLU A 86 118.85 55.47 -34.16
CA GLU A 86 118.49 54.99 -35.51
C GLU A 86 117.95 56.11 -36.42
N ASP A 87 118.73 57.18 -36.51
CA ASP A 87 118.63 58.17 -37.60
C ASP A 87 119.78 57.95 -38.58
N ARG A 88 119.75 56.79 -39.25
CA ARG A 88 120.62 56.47 -40.41
C ARG A 88 119.87 55.60 -41.41
N ARG A 89 118.89 56.17 -42.10
CA ARG A 89 118.54 55.70 -43.45
C ARG A 89 119.69 56.12 -44.36
N GLY A 90 120.71 55.27 -44.45
CA GLY A 90 121.88 55.49 -45.30
C GLY A 90 121.47 55.65 -46.75
N THR A 91 122.10 56.60 -47.44
CA THR A 91 122.07 56.76 -48.89
C THR A 91 122.35 55.40 -49.55
N PRO A 92 121.61 55.00 -50.61
CA PRO A 92 121.82 53.71 -51.26
C PRO A 92 123.25 53.55 -51.77
N GLU A 93 123.74 52.31 -51.85
CA GLU A 93 125.12 52.00 -52.23
C GLU A 93 125.47 52.49 -53.66
N PRO A 94 126.72 52.94 -53.89
CA PRO A 94 127.15 53.41 -55.20
C PRO A 94 127.15 52.28 -56.23
N VAL A 95 126.61 52.56 -57.41
CA VAL A 95 126.61 51.63 -58.56
C VAL A 95 128.04 51.21 -58.90
N ALA A 96 128.23 49.92 -59.21
CA ALA A 96 129.53 49.31 -59.47
C ALA A 96 130.41 50.17 -60.43
N ASN A 97 131.67 50.35 -60.04
CA ASN A 97 132.69 51.18 -60.71
C ASN A 97 132.48 52.71 -60.66
N ARG A 98 131.59 53.23 -59.81
CA ARG A 98 131.54 54.65 -59.46
C ARG A 98 131.72 54.85 -57.95
N ARG A 99 132.34 55.95 -57.54
CA ARG A 99 132.43 56.35 -56.13
C ARG A 99 131.50 57.54 -55.91
N HIS A 100 130.78 57.55 -54.80
CA HIS A 100 130.08 58.76 -54.36
C HIS A 100 131.13 59.84 -54.06
N MET A 101 130.85 61.05 -54.53
CA MET A 101 131.67 62.24 -54.30
C MET A 101 130.75 63.28 -53.69
N ASP A 102 131.23 63.94 -52.64
CA ASP A 102 130.48 64.99 -51.97
C ASP A 102 130.50 66.24 -52.87
N ILE A 103 129.32 66.67 -53.32
CA ILE A 103 129.14 67.90 -54.10
C ILE A 103 128.99 69.03 -53.08
N GLN A 104 129.75 70.12 -53.24
CA GLN A 104 129.64 71.30 -52.39
C GLN A 104 128.27 71.98 -52.63
N THR A 105 127.30 71.68 -51.77
CA THR A 105 125.96 72.31 -51.73
C THR A 105 125.91 73.54 -50.85
N ASP A 106 127.06 74.05 -50.42
CA ASP A 106 127.13 75.33 -49.71
C ASP A 106 126.77 76.47 -50.66
N GLU A 107 125.96 77.40 -50.16
CA GLU A 107 125.43 78.54 -50.89
C GLU A 107 126.57 79.51 -51.27
N TYR A 108 127.20 79.27 -52.42
CA TYR A 108 128.24 80.14 -52.97
C TYR A 108 127.58 81.28 -53.76
N TYR A 109 127.51 82.46 -53.16
CA TYR A 109 126.98 83.67 -53.80
C TYR A 109 128.09 84.48 -54.47
N GLU A 110 128.15 84.47 -55.82
CA GLU A 110 128.88 85.49 -56.57
C GLU A 110 128.07 86.78 -56.62
N LYS A 111 128.51 87.82 -55.89
CA LYS A 111 128.02 89.18 -56.11
C LYS A 111 128.60 89.70 -57.42
N LEU A 112 127.80 89.69 -58.48
CA LEU A 112 128.07 90.46 -59.70
C LEU A 112 127.99 91.95 -59.35
N THR A 113 129.14 92.63 -59.23
CA THR A 113 129.26 94.04 -58.82
C THR A 113 129.19 95.04 -59.98
N GLU A 114 128.85 94.60 -61.18
CA GLU A 114 128.85 95.44 -62.37
C GLU A 114 127.42 95.77 -62.82
N ILE A 115 127.01 97.03 -62.62
CA ILE A 115 125.76 97.56 -63.16
C ILE A 115 126.01 97.84 -64.64
N VAL A 116 125.43 97.02 -65.51
CA VAL A 116 125.47 97.24 -66.96
C VAL A 116 124.66 98.49 -67.30
N ARG A 117 125.24 99.39 -68.09
CA ARG A 117 124.53 100.58 -68.59
C ARG A 117 123.49 100.17 -69.63
N GLU A 118 122.22 100.32 -69.28
CA GLU A 118 121.11 100.18 -70.21
C GLU A 118 121.02 101.44 -71.10
N HIS A 119 120.85 101.23 -72.41
CA HIS A 119 120.64 102.29 -73.39
C HIS A 119 119.18 102.26 -73.84
N ASP A 120 118.43 103.31 -73.49
CA ASP A 120 117.07 103.49 -73.95
C ASP A 120 117.06 103.96 -75.41
N ALA A 121 116.48 103.15 -76.30
CA ALA A 121 116.24 103.48 -77.69
C ALA A 121 114.72 103.54 -77.93
N GLU A 122 114.17 104.75 -77.92
CA GLU A 122 112.75 104.98 -78.20
C GLU A 122 112.52 105.04 -79.71
N THR A 123 111.65 104.16 -80.23
CA THR A 123 111.22 104.19 -81.65
C THR A 123 109.72 104.47 -81.72
N GLN A 124 109.33 105.46 -82.53
CA GLN A 124 107.94 105.89 -82.69
C GLN A 124 107.15 104.93 -83.60
N THR A 125 105.91 104.67 -83.15
CA THR A 125 104.93 103.62 -83.48
C THR A 125 104.48 103.49 -84.94
N PRO A 126 103.72 102.42 -85.26
CA PRO A 126 102.31 102.74 -85.54
C PRO A 126 101.28 101.90 -84.78
N PHE A 127 100.11 102.50 -84.66
CA PHE A 127 98.91 102.08 -83.95
C PHE A 127 98.17 100.92 -84.65
N ALA A 128 98.01 99.83 -83.90
CA ALA A 128 97.08 98.69 -84.00
C ALA A 128 96.56 98.20 -85.38
N TYR A 129 97.02 97.01 -85.78
CA TYR A 129 96.12 96.00 -86.33
C TYR A 129 95.65 95.13 -85.16
N GLU A 130 94.33 94.94 -84.98
CA GLU A 130 93.81 93.94 -84.05
C GLU A 130 94.36 92.57 -84.47
N ARG A 131 95.34 92.06 -83.72
CA ARG A 131 95.81 90.69 -83.88
C ARG A 131 94.61 89.78 -83.63
N PRO A 132 94.23 88.89 -84.57
CA PRO A 132 93.19 87.91 -84.27
C PRO A 132 93.57 87.18 -82.99
N PRO A 133 92.60 86.84 -82.11
CA PRO A 133 92.91 86.19 -80.84
C PRO A 133 93.78 84.98 -81.13
N SER A 134 94.95 84.91 -80.48
CA SER A 134 95.85 83.78 -80.68
C SER A 134 95.09 82.49 -80.42
N PRO A 135 95.17 81.49 -81.31
CA PRO A 135 94.45 80.24 -81.13
C PRO A 135 94.78 79.67 -79.75
N LEU A 136 93.73 79.25 -79.03
CA LEU A 136 93.90 78.58 -77.74
C LEU A 136 94.81 77.37 -77.94
N PHE A 137 95.96 77.37 -77.26
CA PHE A 137 96.85 76.22 -77.26
C PHE A 137 96.16 75.07 -76.51
N ILE A 138 95.69 74.08 -77.27
CA ILE A 138 95.22 72.81 -76.74
C ILE A 138 96.41 71.84 -76.82
N PRO A 139 97.02 71.44 -75.70
CA PRO A 139 98.08 70.45 -75.72
C PRO A 139 97.58 69.17 -76.39
N ALA A 140 98.36 68.60 -77.32
CA ALA A 140 98.06 67.28 -77.85
C ALA A 140 98.06 66.28 -76.69
N LYS A 141 97.00 65.46 -76.56
CA LYS A 141 96.99 64.36 -75.58
C LYS A 141 98.16 63.43 -75.90
N SER A 142 99.23 63.50 -75.12
CA SER A 142 100.37 62.59 -75.18
C SER A 142 100.20 61.55 -74.09
N GLY A 143 99.76 60.36 -74.49
CA GLY A 143 99.50 59.21 -73.64
C GLY A 143 98.73 58.15 -74.43
N SER A 144 99.01 56.86 -74.18
CA SER A 144 98.22 55.76 -74.75
C SER A 144 96.99 55.53 -73.88
N ASP A 145 95.80 55.72 -74.42
CA ASP A 145 94.55 55.41 -73.71
C ASP A 145 94.40 53.88 -73.60
N ALA A 146 94.36 53.35 -72.38
CA ALA A 146 94.12 51.94 -72.09
C ALA A 146 92.87 51.80 -71.21
N GLY A 147 91.89 51.02 -71.66
CA GLY A 147 90.71 50.67 -70.88
C GLY A 147 90.89 49.30 -70.23
N THR A 148 90.80 49.22 -68.90
CA THR A 148 90.71 47.96 -68.18
C THR A 148 89.28 47.76 -67.71
N GLN A 149 88.63 46.69 -68.16
CA GLN A 149 87.30 46.29 -67.70
C GLN A 149 87.39 44.89 -67.10
N ILE A 150 86.82 44.75 -65.90
CA ILE A 150 86.61 43.45 -65.26
C ILE A 150 85.32 42.87 -65.82
N LEU A 151 85.38 41.63 -66.31
CA LEU A 151 84.21 40.93 -66.83
C LEU A 151 83.44 40.20 -65.74
N ASP A 152 82.16 39.93 -66.00
CA ASP A 152 81.31 39.18 -65.06
C ASP A 152 81.94 37.81 -64.75
N GLY A 153 82.21 37.56 -63.47
CA GLY A 153 82.80 36.31 -62.97
C GLY A 153 84.32 36.30 -62.78
N GLU A 154 85.06 37.34 -63.20
CA GLU A 154 86.52 37.38 -63.08
C GLU A 154 87.03 37.56 -61.64
N LEU A 155 86.22 38.17 -60.77
CA LEU A 155 86.52 38.42 -59.34
C LEU A 155 85.75 37.51 -58.37
N PHE A 156 84.99 36.54 -58.88
CA PHE A 156 84.16 35.70 -58.03
C PHE A 156 84.99 34.68 -57.25
N ASP A 157 84.94 34.76 -55.91
CA ASP A 157 85.55 33.80 -55.00
C ASP A 157 84.47 32.94 -54.34
N PHE A 158 84.30 31.72 -54.83
CA PHE A 158 83.25 30.81 -54.38
C PHE A 158 83.31 30.56 -52.87
N ASP A 159 84.51 30.41 -52.31
CA ASP A 159 84.68 30.06 -50.90
C ASP A 159 84.25 31.19 -49.96
N ARG A 160 84.25 32.44 -50.44
CA ARG A 160 83.74 33.59 -49.67
C ARG A 160 82.24 33.77 -49.85
N GLU A 161 81.78 33.68 -51.10
CA GLU A 161 80.38 33.99 -51.44
C GLU A 161 79.40 32.89 -51.01
N VAL A 162 79.87 31.64 -50.83
CA VAL A 162 79.02 30.52 -50.36
C VAL A 162 78.76 30.53 -48.86
N ILE A 163 79.62 31.20 -48.07
CA ILE A 163 79.52 31.26 -46.60
C ILE A 163 78.14 31.73 -46.11
N PRO A 164 77.58 32.88 -46.56
CA PRO A 164 76.28 33.34 -46.09
C PRO A 164 75.14 32.39 -46.49
N VAL A 165 75.26 31.71 -47.64
CA VAL A 165 74.26 30.72 -48.07
C VAL A 165 74.30 29.50 -47.16
N LEU A 166 75.49 28.98 -46.86
CA LEU A 166 75.65 27.83 -45.95
C LEU A 166 75.23 28.17 -44.53
N GLU A 167 75.54 29.36 -44.02
CA GLU A 167 75.12 29.80 -42.68
C GLU A 167 73.59 29.79 -42.55
N VAL A 168 72.87 30.32 -43.55
CA VAL A 168 71.40 30.31 -43.56
C VAL A 168 70.85 28.90 -43.70
N VAL A 169 71.41 28.06 -44.57
CA VAL A 169 70.93 26.69 -44.77
C VAL A 169 71.16 25.84 -43.53
N VAL A 170 72.35 25.88 -42.95
CA VAL A 170 72.69 25.12 -41.73
C VAL A 170 71.93 25.66 -40.53
N GLY A 171 71.86 26.98 -40.35
CA GLY A 171 71.11 27.61 -39.27
C GLY A 171 69.63 27.21 -39.33
N ARG A 172 68.99 27.37 -40.49
CA ARG A 172 67.57 27.06 -40.66
C ARG A 172 67.27 25.56 -40.55
N THR A 173 68.16 24.68 -41.00
CA THR A 173 67.97 23.23 -40.86
C THR A 173 68.08 22.78 -39.40
N ILE A 174 69.03 23.32 -38.63
CA ILE A 174 69.18 23.03 -37.20
C ILE A 174 67.99 23.58 -36.41
N GLU A 175 67.58 24.83 -36.67
CA GLU A 175 66.41 25.44 -36.01
C GLU A 175 65.13 24.66 -36.29
N ARG A 176 64.92 24.26 -37.56
CA ARG A 176 63.78 23.43 -37.97
C ARG A 176 63.79 22.08 -37.25
N ALA A 177 64.92 21.38 -37.26
CA ALA A 177 65.06 20.08 -36.61
C ALA A 177 64.84 20.18 -35.09
N LEU A 178 65.34 21.23 -34.45
CA LEU A 178 65.13 21.46 -33.02
C LEU A 178 63.66 21.68 -32.69
N MET A 179 62.94 22.51 -33.47
CA MET A 179 61.51 22.74 -33.28
C MET A 179 60.71 21.45 -33.45
N GLU A 180 61.00 20.66 -34.49
CA GLU A 180 60.31 19.39 -34.75
C GLU A 180 60.52 18.38 -33.61
N VAL A 181 61.75 18.26 -33.08
CA VAL A 181 62.03 17.37 -31.94
C VAL A 181 61.31 17.83 -30.68
N LEU A 182 61.27 19.13 -30.39
CA LEU A 182 60.56 19.66 -29.23
C LEU A 182 59.04 19.42 -29.34
N GLU A 183 58.46 19.67 -30.51
CA GLU A 183 57.04 19.40 -30.77
C GLU A 183 56.71 17.91 -30.58
N GLU A 184 57.57 17.01 -31.09
CA GLU A 184 57.39 15.57 -30.88
C GLU A 184 57.44 15.17 -29.41
N GLU A 185 58.38 15.72 -28.64
CA GLU A 185 58.51 15.43 -27.21
C GLU A 185 57.31 15.94 -26.42
N GLU A 186 56.82 17.14 -26.73
CA GLU A 186 55.61 17.71 -26.13
C GLU A 186 54.37 16.86 -26.46
N LEU A 187 54.19 16.45 -27.71
CA LEU A 187 53.08 15.57 -28.12
C LEU A 187 53.17 14.22 -27.40
N LYS A 188 54.35 13.62 -27.29
CA LYS A 188 54.57 12.37 -26.54
C LYS A 188 54.22 12.56 -25.06
N ALA A 189 54.60 13.68 -24.45
CA ALA A 189 54.28 13.98 -23.05
C ALA A 189 52.77 14.16 -22.83
N ILE A 190 52.09 14.88 -23.73
CA ILE A 190 50.64 15.07 -23.68
C ILE A 190 49.91 13.73 -23.82
N GLN A 191 50.31 12.89 -24.79
CA GLN A 191 49.71 11.58 -25.00
C GLN A 191 49.88 10.67 -23.78
N LYS A 192 51.07 10.62 -23.17
CA LYS A 192 51.31 9.88 -21.92
C LYS A 192 50.37 10.33 -20.81
N ARG A 193 50.27 11.64 -20.59
CA ARG A 193 49.37 12.21 -19.57
C ARG A 193 47.90 11.90 -19.85
N GLN A 194 47.46 11.96 -21.10
CA GLN A 194 46.10 11.61 -21.49
C GLN A 194 45.80 10.12 -21.27
N ALA A 195 46.75 9.24 -21.61
CA ALA A 195 46.63 7.80 -21.39
C ALA A 195 46.56 7.46 -19.90
N GLU A 196 47.42 8.06 -19.07
CA GLU A 196 47.37 7.91 -17.61
C GLU A 196 46.03 8.38 -17.03
N PHE A 197 45.55 9.55 -17.46
CA PHE A 197 44.25 10.07 -17.01
C PHE A 197 43.08 9.21 -17.48
N ALA A 198 43.13 8.67 -18.70
CA ALA A 198 42.12 7.74 -19.20
C ALA A 198 42.13 6.44 -18.38
N ALA A 199 43.31 5.88 -18.10
CA ALA A 199 43.45 4.67 -17.30
C ALA A 199 42.89 4.85 -15.88
N LEU A 200 43.21 5.98 -15.23
CA LEU A 200 42.65 6.32 -13.91
C LEU A 200 41.12 6.45 -13.95
N ARG A 201 40.57 7.20 -14.91
CA ARG A 201 39.11 7.32 -15.07
C ARG A 201 38.43 5.97 -15.33
N HIS A 202 39.05 5.11 -16.13
CA HIS A 202 38.52 3.77 -16.40
C HIS A 202 38.54 2.90 -15.13
N ALA A 203 39.60 2.98 -14.32
CA ALA A 203 39.68 2.29 -13.04
C ALA A 203 38.62 2.79 -12.05
N GLU A 204 38.47 4.10 -11.91
CA GLU A 204 37.45 4.73 -11.06
C GLU A 204 36.03 4.34 -11.49
N LEU A 205 35.75 4.33 -12.80
CA LEU A 205 34.45 3.94 -13.34
C LEU A 205 34.13 2.47 -13.07
N LEU A 206 35.11 1.57 -13.23
CA LEU A 206 34.93 0.14 -12.92
C LEU A 206 34.68 -0.06 -11.42
N GLU A 207 35.39 0.66 -10.56
CA GLU A 207 35.15 0.61 -9.12
C GLU A 207 33.76 1.13 -8.75
N ALA A 208 33.34 2.26 -9.32
CA ALA A 208 32.00 2.81 -9.12
C ALA A 208 30.92 1.82 -9.55
N GLN A 209 31.03 1.22 -10.74
CA GLN A 209 30.10 0.19 -11.22
C GLN A 209 30.07 -1.04 -10.30
N ARG A 210 31.23 -1.46 -9.77
CA ARG A 210 31.30 -2.56 -8.80
C ARG A 210 30.53 -2.21 -7.53
N MET A 211 30.70 -1.00 -7.00
CA MET A 211 30.02 -0.52 -5.80
C MET A 211 28.51 -0.38 -6.01
N GLU A 212 28.08 0.22 -7.13
CA GLU A 212 26.67 0.31 -7.53
C GLU A 212 26.03 -1.08 -7.67
N GLY A 213 26.74 -2.04 -8.28
CA GLY A 213 26.27 -3.41 -8.41
C GLY A 213 26.05 -4.10 -7.05
N VAL A 214 26.95 -3.86 -6.09
CA VAL A 214 26.80 -4.38 -4.72
C VAL A 214 25.64 -3.70 -4.00
N GLU A 215 25.51 -2.39 -4.11
CA GLU A 215 24.44 -1.63 -3.47
C GLU A 215 23.07 -2.03 -4.03
N LYS A 216 22.95 -2.19 -5.35
CA LYS A 216 21.73 -2.66 -6.01
C LYS A 216 21.32 -4.05 -5.54
N ARG A 217 22.26 -4.99 -5.43
CA ARG A 217 21.95 -6.33 -4.85
C ARG A 217 21.45 -6.21 -3.42
N ARG A 218 22.03 -5.31 -2.62
CA ARG A 218 21.63 -5.09 -1.23
C ARG A 218 20.27 -4.41 -1.11
N SER A 219 19.94 -3.46 -1.99
CA SER A 219 18.63 -2.83 -2.05
C SER A 219 17.56 -3.82 -2.47
N ASP A 220 17.83 -4.61 -3.52
CA ASP A 220 16.90 -5.62 -4.04
C ASP A 220 16.57 -6.66 -2.96
N GLU A 221 17.58 -7.16 -2.23
CA GLU A 221 17.35 -8.09 -1.12
C GLU A 221 16.59 -7.44 0.03
N ARG A 222 16.88 -6.17 0.37
CA ARG A 222 16.14 -5.44 1.41
C ARG A 222 14.66 -5.26 1.02
N GLU A 223 14.38 -4.93 -0.23
CA GLU A 223 13.01 -4.80 -0.75
C GLU A 223 12.26 -6.13 -0.74
N ARG A 224 12.92 -7.23 -1.17
CA ARG A 224 12.35 -8.58 -1.08
C ARG A 224 12.00 -8.95 0.35
N ARG A 225 12.90 -8.71 1.31
CA ARG A 225 12.66 -8.97 2.74
C ARG A 225 11.51 -8.13 3.27
N LYS A 226 11.43 -6.85 2.91
CA LYS A 226 10.32 -5.97 3.30
C LYS A 226 9.00 -6.46 2.74
N ALA A 227 8.95 -6.89 1.48
CA ALA A 227 7.76 -7.44 0.86
C ALA A 227 7.32 -8.76 1.54
N GLN A 228 8.26 -9.67 1.83
CA GLN A 228 7.99 -10.90 2.57
C GLN A 228 7.42 -10.61 3.97
N GLU A 229 8.00 -9.66 4.71
CA GLU A 229 7.54 -9.28 6.04
C GLU A 229 6.14 -8.67 6.01
N GLN A 230 5.86 -7.79 5.04
CA GLN A 230 4.52 -7.23 4.85
C GLN A 230 3.49 -8.32 4.54
N MET A 231 3.84 -9.30 3.71
CA MET A 231 2.96 -10.43 3.43
C MET A 231 2.74 -11.30 4.66
N ARG A 232 3.80 -11.58 5.45
CA ARG A 232 3.68 -12.30 6.73
C ARG A 232 2.72 -11.59 7.67
N LEU A 233 2.90 -10.29 7.88
CA LEU A 233 2.04 -9.47 8.74
C LEU A 233 0.58 -9.44 8.26
N ARG A 234 0.34 -9.39 6.94
CA ARG A 234 -1.02 -9.46 6.38
C ARG A 234 -1.68 -10.80 6.67
N VAL A 235 -0.98 -11.90 6.43
CA VAL A 235 -1.49 -13.26 6.68
C VAL A 235 -1.73 -13.45 8.19
N GLU A 236 -0.78 -13.06 9.03
CA GLU A 236 -0.89 -13.10 10.48
C GLU A 236 -2.08 -12.28 10.98
N GLY A 237 -2.29 -11.07 10.45
CA GLY A 237 -3.44 -10.22 10.78
C GLY A 237 -4.79 -10.87 10.43
N VAL A 238 -4.88 -11.57 9.28
CA VAL A 238 -6.09 -12.32 8.90
C VAL A 238 -6.30 -13.51 9.83
N VAL A 239 -5.25 -14.29 10.10
CA VAL A 239 -5.33 -15.46 11.00
C VAL A 239 -5.72 -15.04 12.41
N ARG A 240 -5.08 -13.99 12.95
CA ARG A 240 -5.38 -13.43 14.28
C ARG A 240 -6.85 -13.02 14.38
N ARG A 241 -7.38 -12.30 13.38
CA ARG A 241 -8.81 -11.94 13.35
C ARG A 241 -9.71 -13.17 13.33
N LYS A 242 -9.42 -14.16 12.47
CA LYS A 242 -10.22 -15.40 12.41
C LYS A 242 -10.23 -16.16 13.74
N VAL A 243 -9.08 -16.26 14.41
CA VAL A 243 -8.96 -16.91 15.72
C VAL A 243 -9.75 -16.16 16.78
N LEU A 244 -9.63 -14.83 16.83
CA LEU A 244 -10.38 -13.98 17.77
C LEU A 244 -11.89 -14.07 17.52
N SER A 245 -12.34 -13.97 16.27
CA SER A 245 -13.76 -14.12 15.90
C SER A 245 -14.30 -15.49 16.31
N ARG A 246 -13.52 -16.57 16.12
CA ARG A 246 -13.92 -17.91 16.55
C ARG A 246 -14.04 -18.03 18.07
N GLN A 247 -13.08 -17.47 18.81
CA GLN A 247 -13.12 -17.48 20.27
C GLN A 247 -14.33 -16.70 20.80
N LEU A 248 -14.54 -15.50 20.27
CA LEU A 248 -15.68 -14.65 20.61
C LEU A 248 -17.01 -15.31 20.26
N ALA A 249 -17.14 -15.90 19.07
CA ALA A 249 -18.34 -16.63 18.69
C ALA A 249 -18.63 -17.79 19.63
N LYS A 250 -17.59 -18.56 20.05
CA LYS A 250 -17.78 -19.65 21.02
C LYS A 250 -18.28 -19.15 22.37
N GLN A 251 -17.68 -18.07 22.89
CA GLN A 251 -18.08 -17.49 24.17
C GLN A 251 -19.52 -16.95 24.12
N LEU A 252 -19.83 -16.14 23.11
CA LEU A 252 -21.17 -15.57 22.95
C LEU A 252 -22.23 -16.63 22.69
N VAL A 253 -21.98 -17.65 21.86
CA VAL A 253 -22.96 -18.71 21.60
C VAL A 253 -23.23 -19.52 22.86
N ALA A 254 -22.20 -19.84 23.65
CA ALA A 254 -22.39 -20.56 24.92
C ALA A 254 -23.24 -19.76 25.92
N GLU A 255 -23.01 -18.45 26.03
CA GLU A 255 -23.82 -17.57 26.90
C GLU A 255 -25.25 -17.38 26.36
N LEU A 256 -25.39 -17.15 25.05
CA LEU A 256 -26.67 -16.95 24.40
C LEU A 256 -27.56 -18.20 24.47
N GLU A 257 -26.98 -19.40 24.35
CA GLU A 257 -27.71 -20.66 24.50
C GLU A 257 -28.32 -20.74 25.90
N ALA A 258 -27.51 -20.55 26.94
CA ALA A 258 -27.99 -20.58 28.32
C ALA A 258 -29.05 -19.50 28.60
N ASP A 259 -28.85 -18.28 28.11
CA ASP A 259 -29.79 -17.17 28.30
C ASP A 259 -31.09 -17.35 27.51
N ALA A 260 -31.02 -17.89 26.28
CA ALA A 260 -32.20 -18.20 25.48
C ALA A 260 -33.04 -19.29 26.15
N PHE A 261 -32.40 -20.36 26.65
CA PHE A 261 -33.09 -21.42 27.40
C PHE A 261 -33.75 -20.86 28.68
N LYS A 262 -33.05 -20.04 29.46
CA LYS A 262 -33.63 -19.38 30.65
C LYS A 262 -34.84 -18.53 30.28
N ARG A 263 -34.74 -17.66 29.26
CA ARG A 263 -35.85 -16.80 28.82
C ARG A 263 -37.04 -17.60 28.30
N LEU A 264 -36.80 -18.67 27.53
CA LEU A 264 -37.86 -19.56 27.05
C LEU A 264 -38.56 -20.29 28.21
N GLN A 265 -37.80 -20.65 29.25
CA GLN A 265 -38.32 -21.25 30.47
C GLN A 265 -39.14 -20.25 31.30
N GLU A 266 -38.67 -19.02 31.47
CA GLU A 266 -39.40 -17.93 32.12
C GLU A 266 -40.71 -17.58 31.37
N LEU A 267 -40.69 -17.62 30.03
CA LEU A 267 -41.88 -17.43 29.20
C LEU A 267 -42.84 -18.64 29.20
N GLY A 268 -42.50 -19.71 29.93
CA GLY A 268 -43.33 -20.91 30.05
C GLY A 268 -43.56 -21.64 28.73
N LYS A 269 -42.61 -21.56 27.79
CA LYS A 269 -42.71 -22.22 26.47
C LYS A 269 -42.23 -23.67 26.49
N PHE A 270 -41.53 -24.08 27.54
CA PHE A 270 -41.22 -25.49 27.76
C PHE A 270 -42.36 -26.12 28.54
N ASP A 271 -42.97 -27.14 27.96
CA ASP A 271 -43.99 -27.93 28.63
C ASP A 271 -43.33 -28.77 29.74
N ASN A 272 -43.94 -28.79 30.92
CA ASN A 272 -43.48 -29.67 31.98
C ASN A 272 -43.85 -31.12 31.60
N PRO A 273 -42.87 -32.03 31.47
CA PRO A 273 -43.15 -33.41 31.05
C PRO A 273 -44.13 -34.11 31.99
N HIS A 274 -44.05 -33.81 33.29
CA HIS A 274 -45.00 -34.34 34.28
C HIS A 274 -46.44 -33.81 34.09
N LEU A 275 -46.63 -32.57 33.66
CA LEU A 275 -47.98 -32.04 33.40
C LEU A 275 -48.58 -32.68 32.15
N ILE A 276 -47.79 -32.87 31.09
CA ILE A 276 -48.23 -33.61 29.89
C ILE A 276 -48.56 -35.06 30.24
N GLU A 277 -47.77 -35.73 31.08
CA GLU A 277 -48.06 -37.11 31.51
C GLU A 277 -49.35 -37.20 32.33
N VAL A 278 -49.59 -36.22 33.22
CA VAL A 278 -50.87 -36.13 33.94
C VAL A 278 -52.02 -35.90 32.97
N GLU A 279 -51.85 -35.02 31.99
CA GLU A 279 -52.90 -34.70 31.01
C GLU A 279 -53.20 -35.85 30.05
N THR A 280 -52.18 -36.57 29.60
CA THR A 280 -52.32 -37.64 28.59
C THR A 280 -52.59 -39.01 29.17
N LYS A 281 -52.11 -39.32 30.39
CA LYS A 281 -52.26 -40.65 31.01
C LYS A 281 -53.27 -40.62 32.16
N VAL A 282 -53.10 -39.69 33.10
CA VAL A 282 -53.89 -39.69 34.36
C VAL A 282 -55.31 -39.18 34.12
N PHE A 283 -55.51 -38.07 33.40
CA PHE A 283 -56.85 -37.56 33.15
C PHE A 283 -57.74 -38.52 32.35
N PRO A 284 -57.27 -39.17 31.26
CA PRO A 284 -58.11 -40.15 30.56
C PRO A 284 -58.42 -41.38 31.41
N GLN A 285 -57.48 -41.83 32.24
CA GLN A 285 -57.73 -42.93 33.19
C GLN A 285 -58.75 -42.54 34.25
N LEU A 286 -58.62 -41.36 34.85
CA LEU A 286 -59.54 -40.86 35.88
C LEU A 286 -60.93 -40.60 35.29
N LEU A 287 -61.02 -39.98 34.12
CA LEU A 287 -62.27 -39.79 33.40
C LEU A 287 -62.90 -41.12 32.99
N GLY A 288 -62.11 -42.13 32.63
CA GLY A 288 -62.56 -43.50 32.39
C GLY A 288 -63.18 -44.14 33.62
N LEU A 289 -62.50 -44.07 34.78
CA LEU A 289 -63.01 -44.59 36.05
C LEU A 289 -64.28 -43.86 36.50
N VAL A 290 -64.33 -42.53 36.38
CA VAL A 290 -65.54 -41.75 36.69
C VAL A 290 -66.69 -42.12 35.74
N ALA A 291 -66.40 -42.33 34.45
CA ALA A 291 -67.41 -42.78 33.49
C ALA A 291 -67.93 -44.20 33.81
N GLU A 292 -67.08 -45.10 34.28
CA GLU A 292 -67.49 -46.43 34.76
C GLU A 292 -68.38 -46.33 36.01
N GLU A 293 -68.04 -45.50 36.99
CA GLU A 293 -68.88 -45.28 38.18
C GLU A 293 -70.23 -44.64 37.82
N VAL A 294 -70.24 -43.66 36.92
CA VAL A 294 -71.49 -43.06 36.42
C VAL A 294 -72.31 -44.07 35.65
N ALA A 295 -71.70 -44.89 34.78
CA ALA A 295 -72.39 -45.95 34.06
C ALA A 295 -72.96 -47.02 35.01
N LEU A 296 -72.23 -47.40 36.07
CA LEU A 296 -72.73 -48.28 37.12
C LEU A 296 -73.90 -47.65 37.87
N ARG A 297 -73.82 -46.35 38.18
CA ARG A 297 -74.90 -45.61 38.83
C ARG A 297 -76.14 -45.53 37.93
N ASP A 298 -75.97 -45.25 36.65
CA ASP A 298 -77.05 -45.21 35.66
C ASP A 298 -77.65 -46.60 35.42
N ALA A 299 -76.83 -47.66 35.41
CA ALA A 299 -77.29 -49.03 35.36
C ALA A 299 -78.09 -49.41 36.61
N CYS A 300 -77.65 -49.01 37.81
CA CYS A 300 -78.38 -49.19 39.06
C CYS A 300 -79.69 -48.38 39.07
N ALA A 301 -79.68 -47.14 38.58
CA ALA A 301 -80.86 -46.30 38.43
C ALA A 301 -81.85 -46.91 37.42
N SER A 302 -81.37 -47.44 36.29
CA SER A 302 -82.19 -48.13 35.30
C SER A 302 -82.76 -49.44 35.84
N ALA A 303 -81.95 -50.22 36.57
CA ALA A 303 -82.39 -51.47 37.19
C ALA A 303 -83.44 -51.21 38.27
N THR A 304 -83.24 -50.22 39.14
CA THR A 304 -84.24 -49.82 40.15
C THR A 304 -85.50 -49.27 39.50
N ALA A 305 -85.41 -48.46 38.44
CA ALA A 305 -86.57 -47.99 37.68
C ALA A 305 -87.37 -49.16 37.07
N LYS A 306 -86.70 -50.13 36.44
CA LYS A 306 -87.32 -51.36 35.91
C LYS A 306 -87.94 -52.22 37.02
N LEU A 307 -87.33 -52.26 38.21
CA LEU A 307 -87.86 -52.99 39.36
C LEU A 307 -89.12 -52.32 39.92
N ILE A 308 -89.13 -50.98 40.01
CA ILE A 308 -90.32 -50.18 40.35
C ILE A 308 -91.41 -50.39 39.30
N GLU A 309 -91.08 -50.35 38.00
CA GLU A 309 -92.04 -50.58 36.92
C GLU A 309 -92.64 -52.00 36.99
N ARG A 310 -91.83 -53.04 37.24
CA ARG A 310 -92.30 -54.41 37.48
C ARG A 310 -93.16 -54.52 38.74
N ALA A 311 -92.81 -53.82 39.82
CA ALA A 311 -93.60 -53.81 41.05
C ALA A 311 -94.95 -53.11 40.85
N CYS A 312 -94.98 -51.99 40.13
CA CYS A 312 -96.19 -51.24 39.78
C CYS A 312 -97.09 -52.05 38.85
N THR A 313 -96.55 -52.66 37.80
CA THR A 313 -97.32 -53.51 36.87
C THR A 313 -97.84 -54.77 37.56
N ASN A 314 -97.06 -55.42 38.42
CA ASN A 314 -97.54 -56.54 39.23
C ASN A 314 -98.64 -56.11 40.22
N ARG A 315 -98.52 -54.92 40.83
CA ARG A 315 -99.58 -54.37 41.69
C ARG A 315 -100.84 -54.05 40.88
N MET A 316 -100.70 -53.50 39.67
CA MET A 316 -101.84 -53.27 38.77
C MET A 316 -102.51 -54.58 38.33
N LYS A 317 -101.74 -55.63 38.01
CA LYS A 317 -102.27 -56.97 37.70
C LYS A 317 -103.02 -57.57 38.90
N LYS A 318 -102.44 -57.54 40.10
CA LYS A 318 -103.12 -57.99 41.32
C LYS A 318 -104.38 -57.19 41.62
N LEU A 319 -104.37 -55.88 41.39
CA LEU A 319 -105.55 -55.03 41.52
C LEU A 319 -106.60 -55.38 40.46
N ALA A 320 -106.22 -55.59 39.20
CA ALA A 320 -107.11 -56.03 38.14
C ALA A 320 -107.72 -57.40 38.46
N GLU A 321 -106.93 -58.38 38.89
CA GLU A 321 -107.41 -59.68 39.33
C GLU A 321 -108.36 -59.57 40.54
N SER A 322 -108.06 -58.69 41.51
CA SER A 322 -108.97 -58.45 42.65
C SER A 322 -110.27 -57.76 42.22
N ARG A 323 -110.18 -56.82 41.26
CA ARG A 323 -111.30 -56.11 40.67
C ARG A 323 -112.17 -57.08 39.88
N ASP A 324 -111.59 -57.90 39.02
CA ASP A 324 -112.30 -58.89 38.21
C ASP A 324 -112.90 -60.00 39.08
N LYS A 325 -112.23 -60.42 40.17
CA LYS A 325 -112.84 -61.28 41.21
C LYS A 325 -114.01 -60.59 41.91
N SER A 326 -113.93 -59.28 42.18
CA SER A 326 -115.05 -58.54 42.77
C SER A 326 -116.22 -58.32 41.80
N PHE A 327 -115.94 -58.08 40.51
CA PHE A 327 -116.96 -58.02 39.47
C PHE A 327 -117.60 -59.38 39.24
N ALA A 328 -116.83 -60.46 39.23
CA ALA A 328 -117.36 -61.83 39.18
C ALA A 328 -118.23 -62.13 40.41
N ARG A 329 -117.80 -61.74 41.62
CA ARG A 329 -118.63 -61.86 42.83
C ARG A 329 -119.91 -61.02 42.75
N LYS A 330 -119.86 -59.79 42.25
CA LYS A 330 -121.05 -58.95 42.03
C LYS A 330 -121.99 -59.52 40.99
N ALA A 331 -121.48 -60.03 39.86
CA ALA A 331 -122.29 -60.66 38.82
C ALA A 331 -122.97 -61.95 39.33
N VAL A 332 -122.29 -62.75 40.15
CA VAL A 332 -122.88 -63.90 40.83
C VAL A 332 -124.00 -63.45 41.77
N VAL A 333 -123.78 -62.41 42.59
CA VAL A 333 -124.82 -61.86 43.49
C VAL A 333 -126.01 -61.28 42.71
N GLU A 334 -125.77 -60.57 41.60
CA GLU A 334 -126.83 -60.05 40.73
C GLU A 334 -127.63 -61.18 40.07
N SER A 335 -126.99 -62.29 39.68
CA SER A 335 -127.69 -63.47 39.15
C SER A 335 -128.58 -64.15 40.20
N ILE A 336 -128.14 -64.19 41.46
CA ILE A 336 -128.91 -64.73 42.59
C ILE A 336 -130.08 -63.82 42.94
N MET A 337 -129.87 -62.50 42.97
CA MET A 337 -130.93 -61.50 43.21
C MET A 337 -131.99 -61.53 42.10
N ALA A 338 -131.58 -61.65 40.83
CA ALA A 338 -132.50 -61.77 39.70
C ALA A 338 -133.29 -63.09 39.70
N ALA A 339 -132.73 -64.18 40.25
CA ALA A 339 -133.47 -65.43 40.46
C ALA A 339 -134.51 -65.27 41.58
N ALA A 340 -134.13 -64.64 42.70
CA ALA A 340 -135.05 -64.35 43.81
C ALA A 340 -136.20 -63.40 43.42
N GLU A 341 -135.96 -62.41 42.56
CA GLU A 341 -137.02 -61.53 42.02
C GLU A 341 -137.98 -62.26 41.06
N LYS A 342 -137.52 -63.31 40.37
CA LYS A 342 -138.40 -64.14 39.54
C LYS A 342 -139.24 -65.05 40.43
N GLU A 343 -138.66 -65.62 41.48
CA GLU A 343 -139.37 -66.44 42.46
C GLU A 343 -140.43 -65.63 43.23
N SER A 344 -140.12 -64.40 43.65
CA SER A 344 -141.10 -63.53 44.34
C SER A 344 -142.31 -63.14 43.46
N LYS A 345 -142.09 -62.94 42.15
CA LYS A 345 -143.18 -62.71 41.18
C LYS A 345 -144.06 -63.94 40.98
N VAL A 346 -143.49 -65.14 41.08
CA VAL A 346 -144.26 -66.39 41.01
C VAL A 346 -145.12 -66.54 42.27
N ILE A 347 -144.56 -66.25 43.45
CA ILE A 347 -145.27 -66.32 44.73
C ILE A 347 -146.43 -65.30 44.77
N SER A 348 -146.22 -64.06 44.32
CA SER A 348 -147.28 -63.05 44.28
C SER A 348 -148.45 -63.42 43.36
N ASN A 349 -148.18 -64.13 42.26
CA ASN A 349 -149.24 -64.58 41.36
C ASN A 349 -150.06 -65.73 41.96
N ILE A 350 -149.44 -66.59 42.78
CA ILE A 350 -150.12 -67.68 43.49
C ILE A 350 -151.04 -67.09 44.57
N GLU A 351 -150.56 -66.14 45.37
CA GLU A 351 -151.37 -65.47 46.40
C GLU A 351 -152.59 -64.72 45.83
N GLN A 352 -152.45 -64.10 44.64
CA GLN A 352 -153.57 -63.43 43.97
C GLN A 352 -154.65 -64.42 43.47
N LEU A 353 -154.25 -65.61 43.06
CA LEU A 353 -155.18 -66.66 42.64
C LEU A 353 -155.92 -67.29 43.83
N GLU A 354 -155.24 -67.46 44.97
CA GLU A 354 -155.86 -67.99 46.20
C GLU A 354 -156.82 -66.99 46.85
N ALA A 355 -156.50 -65.69 46.82
CA ALA A 355 -157.38 -64.64 47.36
C ALA A 355 -158.71 -64.53 46.59
N ALA A 356 -158.70 -64.73 45.26
CA ALA A 356 -159.92 -64.75 44.45
C ALA A 356 -160.82 -65.95 44.80
N ARG A 357 -160.21 -67.12 45.06
CA ARG A 357 -160.91 -68.33 45.48
C ARG A 357 -161.58 -68.17 46.85
N MET A 358 -160.89 -67.52 47.79
CA MET A 358 -161.40 -67.25 49.15
C MET A 358 -162.50 -66.18 49.19
N SER A 359 -162.55 -65.24 48.25
CA SER A 359 -163.66 -64.28 48.16
C SER A 359 -164.95 -64.93 47.65
N GLU A 360 -164.86 -65.88 46.72
CA GLU A 360 -166.02 -66.61 46.21
C GLU A 360 -166.63 -67.54 47.29
N GLU A 361 -165.81 -68.13 48.16
CA GLU A 361 -166.28 -68.96 49.29
C GLU A 361 -166.93 -68.12 50.40
N ARG A 362 -166.43 -66.90 50.67
CA ARG A 362 -167.01 -65.98 51.65
C ARG A 362 -168.39 -65.44 51.24
N GLU A 363 -168.67 -65.33 49.94
CA GLU A 363 -169.98 -64.91 49.44
C GLU A 363 -171.02 -66.04 49.51
N ARG A 364 -170.61 -67.31 49.35
CA ARG A 364 -171.50 -68.47 49.60
C ARG A 364 -171.90 -68.59 51.07
N MET A 365 -171.01 -68.28 52.01
CA MET A 365 -171.29 -68.33 53.46
C MET A 365 -172.27 -67.24 53.94
N LYS A 366 -172.30 -66.06 53.32
CA LYS A 366 -173.27 -65.00 53.67
C LYS A 366 -174.72 -65.33 53.26
N SER A 367 -174.92 -66.28 52.35
CA SER A 367 -176.26 -66.70 51.91
C SER A 367 -176.92 -67.74 52.83
N TRP A 368 -176.21 -68.22 53.86
CA TRP A 368 -176.68 -69.29 54.77
C TRP A 368 -177.03 -68.79 56.19
N GLU A 369 -176.58 -67.61 56.62
CA GLU A 369 -176.81 -67.08 57.99
C GLU A 369 -178.17 -66.34 58.19
N ALA A 370 -179.18 -66.57 57.33
CA ALA A 370 -180.48 -65.86 57.34
C ALA A 370 -181.70 -66.70 57.81
N TYR A 371 -181.62 -67.46 58.91
CA TYR A 371 -182.75 -68.26 59.43
C TYR A 371 -182.70 -68.45 60.97
N GLU A 372 -183.82 -68.16 61.67
CA GLU A 372 -184.03 -68.19 63.15
C GLU A 372 -184.93 -69.37 63.64
N ASP A 373 -184.94 -69.60 64.97
CA ASP A 373 -185.84 -70.40 65.86
C ASP A 373 -185.48 -71.87 66.24
N PRO A 374 -185.93 -72.42 67.41
CA PRO A 374 -186.04 -71.91 68.80
C PRO A 374 -185.55 -73.00 69.84
N PRO A 375 -186.05 -73.20 71.11
CA PRO A 375 -185.21 -73.50 72.28
C PRO A 375 -185.32 -74.95 72.87
N THR A 376 -184.51 -75.20 73.93
CA THR A 376 -184.66 -76.21 75.02
C THR A 376 -184.12 -77.67 74.86
N PRO A 377 -183.72 -78.32 75.99
CA PRO A 377 -182.73 -79.42 76.18
C PRO A 377 -183.42 -80.82 76.19
N PRO A 378 -182.95 -81.95 76.79
CA PRO A 378 -181.70 -82.36 77.48
C PRO A 378 -181.17 -83.79 77.12
N SER A 379 -180.17 -84.27 77.90
CA SER A 379 -179.72 -85.68 78.17
C SER A 379 -178.93 -86.50 77.13
N GLU A 380 -177.72 -86.93 77.57
CA GLU A 380 -177.01 -88.25 77.53
C GLU A 380 -177.43 -89.37 76.52
N PRO A 381 -176.65 -90.47 76.30
CA PRO A 381 -175.19 -90.75 76.31
C PRO A 381 -174.74 -91.58 75.05
N VAL A 382 -173.55 -92.23 75.08
CA VAL A 382 -173.12 -93.47 74.34
C VAL A 382 -172.10 -93.37 73.15
N GLU A 383 -170.85 -93.82 73.42
CA GLU A 383 -169.95 -94.71 72.60
C GLU A 383 -169.36 -94.20 71.25
N GLU A 384 -168.24 -94.66 70.65
CA GLU A 384 -167.14 -95.60 70.91
C GLU A 384 -166.09 -95.41 69.78
N SER A 385 -164.91 -96.04 69.95
CA SER A 385 -163.91 -96.48 68.93
C SER A 385 -162.89 -95.45 68.40
N ASN A 386 -161.58 -95.56 68.65
CA ASN A 386 -160.54 -96.58 68.35
C ASN A 386 -159.94 -96.55 66.92
N GLY A 387 -158.60 -96.64 66.86
CA GLY A 387 -157.75 -96.89 65.68
C GLY A 387 -156.85 -95.70 65.35
N GLU A 388 -155.55 -95.60 65.67
CA GLU A 388 -154.38 -96.51 65.60
C GLU A 388 -153.73 -96.61 64.18
N ALA A 389 -152.38 -96.66 64.18
CA ALA A 389 -151.45 -97.06 63.10
C ALA A 389 -150.93 -95.95 62.14
N ALA A 390 -149.63 -95.61 62.13
CA ALA A 390 -148.49 -96.27 61.43
C ALA A 390 -148.25 -95.63 60.03
N ALA A 391 -147.09 -95.58 59.37
CA ALA A 391 -145.67 -95.88 59.56
C ALA A 391 -144.94 -95.50 58.25
N ALA A 392 -143.59 -95.39 58.28
CA ALA A 392 -142.63 -95.62 57.18
C ALA A 392 -142.73 -94.68 55.94
N ALA A 393 -141.77 -94.53 55.00
CA ALA A 393 -140.48 -95.14 54.61
C ALA A 393 -139.77 -94.03 53.76
N ASP A 394 -138.45 -93.82 53.78
CA ASP A 394 -137.33 -94.53 53.14
C ASP A 394 -137.20 -94.40 51.58
N GLY A 395 -135.94 -94.24 51.15
CA GLY A 395 -135.41 -94.39 49.78
C GLY A 395 -135.27 -93.11 48.92
N SER A 396 -134.34 -92.94 47.97
CA SER A 396 -133.05 -93.56 47.57
C SER A 396 -132.67 -93.00 46.19
N SER A 397 -131.37 -92.97 45.84
CA SER A 397 -130.77 -92.97 44.48
C SER A 397 -130.80 -91.64 43.67
N ALA A 398 -129.90 -91.28 42.73
CA ALA A 398 -128.81 -91.96 42.01
C ALA A 398 -127.86 -90.95 41.28
N GLU A 399 -126.64 -91.41 40.94
CA GLU A 399 -125.83 -91.24 39.68
C GLU A 399 -125.57 -89.84 39.05
N ALA A 400 -124.31 -89.36 38.91
CA ALA A 400 -123.22 -89.68 37.93
C ALA A 400 -123.32 -88.86 36.60
N PRO A 401 -122.36 -88.94 35.64
CA PRO A 401 -121.03 -88.28 35.58
C PRO A 401 -120.80 -87.49 34.25
N ASP A 402 -119.61 -86.89 34.01
CA ASP A 402 -118.88 -87.00 32.72
C ASP A 402 -117.54 -86.24 32.64
N GLU A 403 -116.68 -86.77 31.77
CA GLU A 403 -115.28 -86.44 31.45
C GLU A 403 -115.10 -85.37 30.34
N ALA A 404 -113.81 -85.03 30.13
CA ALA A 404 -113.11 -84.69 28.86
C ALA A 404 -112.82 -83.21 28.51
N GLY A 405 -111.53 -82.93 28.26
CA GLY A 405 -111.00 -81.70 27.66
C GLY A 405 -109.56 -81.37 28.04
#